data_AF-A0A0G1DKN2-F1
#
_entry.id   AF-A0A0G1DKN2-F1
#
_cell.length_a   1.000
_cell.length_b   1.000
_cell.length_c   1.000
_cell.angle_alpha   90.00
_cell.angle_beta   90.00
_cell.angle_gamma   90.00
#
_symmetry.space_group_name_H-M   'P 1'
#
loop_
_entity.id
_entity.type
_entity.pdbx_description
1 polymer ?
#
loop_
_entity_poly.entity_id
_entity_poly.type
_entity_poly.pdbx_seq_one_letter_code
_entity_poly.pdbx_strand_id
1 'polypeptide(L)'
;MNFKRYIKNASRRINILIIVLVSVFFVIATGFFYIREKNREKLYLKVILGRDYQIPYWNDQSLEVGNSDRSSFGIVNAKIIDKESYEWNGPGRFVILLLEVRAVKDRAGLYLFKNKPLSLGEFIDMRFPRVHQSGLVTYISTDKPKNLFQNLQIVIKKRGELPEIDDHTRIGDTLKNNKGETVAEITGKTSKDAEIRTNTDTGATVITYDRTRKDMDLTLNIRVNKTADGYVFQEMQKVKIGDKLNIHFKGISLWDFRVTQLKEI
;
A
#
# COMPACT_ATOMS: atom_id res chain seq x y z
N MET A 1 48.99 20.70 60.67
CA MET A 1 48.19 21.17 59.52
C MET A 1 47.34 20.00 58.99
N ASN A 2 46.02 20.13 59.00
CA ASN A 2 45.07 18.99 59.01
C ASN A 2 44.68 18.52 57.58
N PHE A 3 45.66 18.02 56.82
CA PHE A 3 45.53 17.68 55.39
C PHE A 3 44.43 16.64 55.10
N LYS A 4 44.26 15.63 55.97
CA LYS A 4 43.18 14.63 55.86
C LYS A 4 41.77 15.24 55.98
N ARG A 5 41.60 16.28 56.82
CA ARG A 5 40.31 16.98 56.98
C ARG A 5 40.00 17.84 55.74
N TYR A 6 41.03 18.41 55.12
CA TYR A 6 40.90 19.19 53.89
C TYR A 6 40.52 18.31 52.70
N ILE A 7 41.19 17.16 52.51
CA ILE A 7 40.85 16.18 51.45
C ILE A 7 39.42 15.63 51.62
N LYS A 8 39.00 15.31 52.85
CA LYS A 8 37.64 14.79 53.12
C LYS A 8 36.53 15.83 52.87
N ASN A 9 36.82 17.11 53.11
CA ASN A 9 35.89 18.20 52.81
C ASN A 9 35.88 18.54 51.31
N ALA A 10 37.03 18.48 50.63
CA ALA A 10 37.13 18.64 49.19
C ALA A 10 36.39 17.54 48.44
N SER A 11 36.53 16.26 48.84
CA SER A 11 35.81 15.14 48.23
C SER A 11 34.30 15.21 48.43
N ARG A 12 33.81 15.67 49.60
CA ARG A 12 32.38 15.93 49.81
C ARG A 12 31.84 17.03 48.90
N ARG A 13 32.58 18.13 48.70
CA ARG A 13 32.16 19.22 47.80
C ARG A 13 32.12 18.75 46.35
N ILE A 14 33.08 17.94 45.92
CA ILE A 14 33.10 17.32 44.58
C ILE A 14 31.90 16.39 44.40
N ASN A 15 31.60 15.53 45.38
CA ASN A 15 30.44 14.63 45.31
C ASN A 15 29.11 15.40 45.21
N ILE A 16 28.95 16.47 45.99
CA ILE A 16 27.75 17.33 45.90
C ILE A 16 27.64 17.95 44.50
N LEU A 17 28.74 18.45 43.95
CA LEU A 17 28.75 19.04 42.60
C LEU A 17 28.40 18.02 41.52
N ILE A 18 28.91 16.78 41.61
CA ILE A 18 28.55 15.69 40.71
C ILE A 18 27.06 15.36 40.81
N ILE A 19 26.52 15.25 42.03
CA ILE A 19 25.10 14.96 42.24
C ILE A 19 24.23 16.06 41.61
N VAL A 20 24.58 17.33 41.80
CA VAL A 20 23.87 18.46 41.19
C VAL A 20 23.95 18.39 39.66
N LEU A 21 25.12 18.14 39.06
CA LEU A 21 25.27 18.02 37.61
C LEU A 21 24.45 16.87 37.03
N VAL A 22 24.48 15.69 37.67
CA VAL A 22 23.68 14.53 37.25
C VAL A 22 22.19 14.84 37.36
N SER A 23 21.76 15.54 38.41
CA SER A 23 20.36 15.93 38.61
C SER A 23 19.91 16.93 37.54
N VAL A 24 20.71 17.95 37.25
CA VAL A 24 20.44 18.93 36.17
C VAL A 24 20.39 18.24 34.81
N PHE A 25 21.32 17.34 34.52
CA PHE A 25 21.30 16.54 33.29
C PHE A 25 20.02 15.71 33.18
N PHE A 26 19.57 15.09 34.28
CA PHE A 26 18.35 14.30 34.30
C PHE A 26 17.10 15.17 34.04
N VAL A 27 17.05 16.38 34.60
CA VAL A 27 15.95 17.34 34.37
C VAL A 27 15.94 17.81 32.92
N ILE A 28 17.10 18.13 32.34
CA ILE A 28 17.20 18.54 30.93
C ILE A 28 16.80 17.39 30.00
N ALA A 29 17.31 16.18 30.26
CA ALA A 29 16.99 15.00 29.45
C ALA A 29 15.50 14.68 29.51
N THR A 30 14.90 14.62 30.71
CA THR A 30 13.46 14.36 30.88
C THR A 30 12.61 15.46 30.25
N GLY A 31 12.97 16.73 30.42
CA GLY A 31 12.31 17.86 29.75
C GLY A 31 12.37 17.76 28.22
N PHE A 32 13.53 17.40 27.66
CA PHE A 32 13.70 17.18 26.22
C PHE A 32 12.81 16.04 25.70
N PHE A 33 12.77 14.90 26.40
CA PHE A 33 11.89 13.78 26.03
C PHE A 33 10.41 14.17 26.14
N TYR A 34 10.02 14.94 27.16
CA TYR A 34 8.65 15.40 27.35
C TYR A 34 8.18 16.34 26.24
N ILE A 35 9.01 17.34 25.87
CA ILE A 35 8.70 18.26 24.77
C ILE A 35 8.58 17.50 23.45
N ARG A 36 9.48 16.53 23.21
CA ARG A 36 9.45 15.70 22.00
C ARG A 36 8.18 14.87 21.90
N GLU A 37 7.68 14.34 23.02
CA GLU A 37 6.44 13.59 23.05
C GLU A 37 5.22 14.48 22.80
N LYS A 38 5.20 15.70 23.36
CA LYS A 38 4.11 16.67 23.16
C LYS A 38 3.99 17.14 21.71
N ASN A 39 5.09 17.17 20.97
CA ASN A 39 5.13 17.60 19.57
C ASN A 39 4.79 16.47 18.58
N ARG A 40 4.25 15.34 19.05
CA ARG A 40 3.77 14.29 18.15
C ARG A 40 2.40 14.66 17.60
N GLU A 41 2.32 14.79 16.29
CA GLU A 41 1.08 14.94 15.55
C GLU A 41 0.57 13.58 15.10
N LYS A 42 -0.76 13.45 15.05
CA LYS A 42 -1.44 12.29 14.52
C LYS A 42 -1.62 12.47 13.01
N LEU A 43 -1.17 11.49 12.24
CA LEU A 43 -1.33 11.45 10.79
C LEU A 43 -2.02 10.15 10.37
N TYR A 44 -2.66 10.20 9.20
CA TYR A 44 -3.21 9.05 8.52
C TYR A 44 -2.39 8.74 7.28
N LEU A 45 -1.96 7.49 7.16
CA LEU A 45 -1.17 7.00 6.04
C LEU A 45 -1.90 5.89 5.30
N LYS A 46 -1.94 5.95 3.96
CA LYS A 46 -2.16 4.75 3.16
C LYS A 46 -0.83 4.17 2.76
N VAL A 47 -0.70 2.86 2.94
CA VAL A 47 0.53 2.13 2.68
C VAL A 47 0.22 0.85 1.91
N ILE A 48 0.90 0.66 0.79
CA ILE A 48 0.86 -0.59 0.02
C ILE A 48 2.01 -1.47 0.49
N LEU A 49 1.73 -2.71 0.90
CA LEU A 49 2.75 -3.59 1.47
C LEU A 49 3.56 -4.32 0.41
N GLY A 50 4.85 -4.50 0.70
CA GLY A 50 5.79 -5.23 -0.16
C GLY A 50 6.46 -4.32 -1.20
N ARG A 51 7.73 -4.58 -1.51
CA ARG A 51 8.46 -3.82 -2.54
C ARG A 51 7.94 -4.09 -3.95
N ASP A 52 7.53 -5.33 -4.20
CA ASP A 52 6.91 -5.77 -5.45
C ASP A 52 5.38 -5.74 -5.38
N TYR A 53 4.83 -4.95 -4.44
CA TYR A 53 3.39 -4.79 -4.21
C TYR A 53 2.65 -6.08 -3.84
N GLN A 54 3.38 -7.09 -3.36
CA GLN A 54 2.82 -8.36 -2.93
C GLN A 54 3.45 -8.81 -1.61
N ILE A 55 2.63 -9.44 -0.78
CA ILE A 55 3.08 -10.15 0.42
C ILE A 55 2.51 -11.56 0.45
N PRO A 56 3.17 -12.55 1.08
CA PRO A 56 2.62 -13.89 1.21
C PRO A 56 1.28 -13.91 1.94
N TYR A 57 0.42 -14.87 1.57
CA TYR A 57 -0.91 -15.05 2.17
C TYR A 57 -0.91 -15.08 3.71
N TRP A 58 0.05 -15.78 4.33
CA TRP A 58 0.15 -15.87 5.79
C TRP A 58 0.55 -14.54 6.47
N ASN A 59 1.27 -13.67 5.77
CA ASN A 59 1.58 -12.32 6.27
C ASN A 59 0.31 -11.46 6.28
N ASP A 60 -0.49 -11.52 5.21
CA ASP A 60 -1.78 -10.82 5.18
C ASP A 60 -2.71 -11.28 6.31
N GLN A 61 -2.85 -12.59 6.51
CA GLN A 61 -3.67 -13.14 7.59
C GLN A 61 -3.23 -12.69 8.99
N SER A 62 -1.93 -12.43 9.16
CA SER A 62 -1.37 -11.96 10.43
C SER A 62 -1.59 -10.47 10.70
N LEU A 63 -2.08 -9.72 9.71
CA LEU A 63 -2.38 -8.29 9.81
C LEU A 63 -3.87 -8.08 10.05
N GLU A 64 -4.20 -7.55 11.22
CA GLU A 64 -5.59 -7.27 11.60
C GLU A 64 -5.79 -5.80 11.96
N VAL A 65 -7.00 -5.28 11.74
CA VAL A 65 -7.38 -3.95 12.21
C VAL A 65 -7.22 -3.89 13.74
N GLY A 66 -6.60 -2.83 14.24
CA GLY A 66 -6.24 -2.66 15.64
C GLY A 66 -4.82 -3.12 16.00
N ASN A 67 -4.16 -3.93 15.15
CA ASN A 67 -2.75 -4.24 15.32
C ASN A 67 -1.93 -2.96 15.36
N SER A 68 -0.90 -2.94 16.21
CA SER A 68 -0.13 -1.74 16.50
C SER A 68 1.36 -2.02 16.41
N ASP A 69 2.06 -1.12 15.74
CA ASP A 69 3.51 -1.03 15.80
C ASP A 69 3.91 -0.38 17.12
N ARG A 70 4.66 -1.12 17.94
CA ARG A 70 5.12 -0.65 19.25
C ARG A 70 6.64 -0.52 19.27
N SER A 71 7.13 0.53 19.91
CA SER A 71 8.54 0.64 20.27
C SER A 71 8.90 -0.37 21.38
N SER A 72 10.19 -0.56 21.64
CA SER A 72 10.68 -1.37 22.76
C SER A 72 10.19 -0.88 24.13
N PHE A 73 9.73 0.37 24.23
CA PHE A 73 9.15 0.96 25.43
C PHE A 73 7.61 0.87 25.46
N GLY A 74 7.00 0.10 24.56
CA GLY A 74 5.55 -0.13 24.49
C GLY A 74 4.75 1.01 23.85
N ILE A 75 5.41 2.10 23.42
CA ILE A 75 4.79 3.26 22.78
C ILE A 75 4.25 2.86 21.41
N VAL A 76 2.97 3.13 21.15
CA VAL A 76 2.34 2.88 19.85
C VAL A 76 2.80 3.94 18.86
N ASN A 77 3.55 3.52 17.84
CA ASN A 77 4.02 4.38 16.75
C ASN A 77 3.00 4.45 15.61
N ALA A 78 2.40 3.31 15.28
CA ALA A 78 1.39 3.17 14.24
C ALA A 78 0.31 2.17 14.67
N LYS A 79 -0.92 2.37 14.21
CA LYS A 79 -2.04 1.45 14.41
C LYS A 79 -2.77 1.23 13.10
N ILE A 80 -3.05 -0.02 12.76
CA ILE A 80 -3.88 -0.37 11.61
C ILE A 80 -5.32 0.04 11.94
N ILE A 81 -5.88 0.96 11.16
CA ILE A 81 -7.27 1.41 11.32
C ILE A 81 -8.19 0.88 10.22
N ASP A 82 -7.63 0.50 9.08
CA ASP A 82 -8.34 -0.23 8.03
C ASP A 82 -7.34 -1.09 7.24
N LYS A 83 -7.85 -2.16 6.63
CA LYS A 83 -7.10 -3.07 5.79
C LYS A 83 -7.95 -3.48 4.60
N GLU A 84 -7.39 -3.31 3.41
CA GLU A 84 -7.91 -3.86 2.17
C GLU A 84 -6.91 -4.83 1.57
N SER A 85 -7.37 -6.00 1.18
CA SER A 85 -6.52 -7.07 0.66
C SER A 85 -7.23 -7.78 -0.48
N TYR A 86 -6.51 -7.99 -1.57
CA TYR A 86 -7.01 -8.59 -2.81
C TYR A 86 -6.11 -9.74 -3.24
N GLU A 87 -6.68 -10.65 -4.04
CA GLU A 87 -5.88 -11.63 -4.74
C GLU A 87 -4.90 -10.90 -5.67
N TRP A 88 -3.67 -11.41 -5.70
CA TRP A 88 -2.63 -10.96 -6.62
C TRP A 88 -2.08 -12.17 -7.37
N ASN A 89 -1.05 -11.97 -8.18
CA ASN A 89 -0.34 -13.07 -8.83
C ASN A 89 0.25 -14.06 -7.81
N GLY A 90 0.13 -15.35 -8.11
CA GLY A 90 0.81 -16.42 -7.39
C GLY A 90 0.33 -16.58 -5.93
N PRO A 91 1.23 -16.91 -4.98
CA PRO A 91 0.87 -17.09 -3.56
C PRO A 91 0.74 -15.75 -2.80
N GLY A 92 0.82 -14.63 -3.50
CA GLY A 92 0.84 -13.29 -2.94
C GLY A 92 -0.53 -12.64 -2.85
N ARG A 93 -0.66 -11.67 -1.95
CA ARG A 93 -1.80 -10.75 -1.87
C ARG A 93 -1.33 -9.31 -2.00
N PHE A 94 -2.16 -8.51 -2.65
CA PHE A 94 -1.98 -7.07 -2.71
C PHE A 94 -2.68 -6.47 -1.50
N VAL A 95 -1.93 -5.85 -0.58
CA VAL A 95 -2.45 -5.38 0.70
C VAL A 95 -2.21 -3.89 0.88
N ILE A 96 -3.30 -3.17 1.13
CA ILE A 96 -3.32 -1.76 1.47
C ILE A 96 -3.69 -1.64 2.96
N LEU A 97 -2.86 -0.95 3.72
CA LEU A 97 -3.17 -0.57 5.09
C LEU A 97 -3.49 0.92 5.16
N LEU A 98 -4.55 1.25 5.87
CA LEU A 98 -4.74 2.58 6.42
C LEU A 98 -4.22 2.58 7.86
N LEU A 99 -3.25 3.44 8.13
CA LEU A 99 -2.58 3.54 9.40
C LEU A 99 -2.88 4.87 10.06
N GLU A 100 -3.08 4.84 11.36
CA GLU A 100 -2.95 6.01 12.23
C GLU A 100 -1.54 6.00 12.82
N VAL A 101 -0.74 7.02 12.50
CA VAL A 101 0.65 7.12 12.95
C VAL A 101 0.87 8.34 13.82
N ARG A 102 1.83 8.22 14.74
CA ARG A 102 2.35 9.36 15.50
C ARG A 102 3.66 9.81 14.86
N ALA A 103 3.66 10.99 14.27
CA ALA A 103 4.83 11.59 13.64
C ALA A 103 5.27 12.83 14.41
N VAL A 104 6.57 13.14 14.38
CA VAL A 104 7.10 14.40 14.94
C VAL A 104 7.33 15.36 13.79
N LYS A 105 6.83 16.59 13.90
CA LYS A 105 7.14 17.64 12.93
C LYS A 105 8.50 18.25 13.25
N ASP A 106 9.40 18.29 12.28
CA ASP A 106 10.69 18.94 12.44
C ASP A 106 10.59 20.47 12.29
N ARG A 107 11.72 21.17 12.45
CA ARG A 107 11.76 22.63 12.32
C ARG A 107 11.51 23.12 10.89
N ALA A 108 11.74 22.26 9.88
CA ALA A 108 11.45 22.55 8.48
C ALA A 108 9.98 22.26 8.11
N GLY A 109 9.20 21.71 9.04
CA GLY A 109 7.82 21.33 8.83
C GLY A 109 7.63 19.92 8.26
N LEU A 110 8.71 19.14 8.08
CA LEU A 110 8.65 17.77 7.61
C LEU A 110 8.19 16.84 8.74
N TYR A 111 7.34 15.89 8.40
CA TYR A 111 6.91 14.85 9.33
C TYR A 111 7.93 13.73 9.39
N LEU A 112 8.28 13.33 10.61
CA LEU A 112 9.21 12.25 10.89
C LEU A 112 8.48 11.06 11.53
N PHE A 113 8.56 9.89 10.90
CA PHE A 113 8.11 8.62 11.47
C PHE A 113 9.32 7.79 11.90
N LYS A 114 9.40 7.45 13.19
CA LYS A 114 10.58 6.76 13.79
C LYS A 114 11.92 7.42 13.43
N ASN A 115 11.94 8.76 13.45
CA ASN A 115 13.10 9.60 13.12
C ASN A 115 13.58 9.51 11.67
N LYS A 116 12.77 8.95 10.76
CA LYS A 116 12.98 9.01 9.32
C LYS A 116 11.98 9.99 8.70
N PRO A 117 12.37 10.79 7.68
CA PRO A 117 11.44 11.60 6.91
C PRO A 117 10.29 10.75 6.36
N LEU A 118 9.08 11.25 6.51
CA LEU A 118 7.87 10.65 5.97
C LEU A 118 7.50 11.40 4.69
N SER A 119 7.49 10.70 3.57
CA SER A 119 7.24 11.31 2.26
C SER A 119 6.45 10.33 1.37
N LEU A 120 5.70 10.89 0.42
CA LEU A 120 5.00 10.09 -0.58
C LEU A 120 6.02 9.37 -1.46
N GLY A 121 5.75 8.11 -1.81
CA GLY A 121 6.65 7.29 -2.63
C GLY A 121 7.81 6.66 -1.84
N GLU A 122 7.93 6.93 -0.53
CA GLU A 122 8.95 6.30 0.31
C GLU A 122 8.41 5.04 1.01
N PHE A 123 9.32 4.11 1.31
CA PHE A 123 9.00 2.92 2.07
C PHE A 123 9.18 3.15 3.57
N ILE A 124 8.22 2.67 4.37
CA ILE A 124 8.30 2.68 5.83
C ILE A 124 8.30 1.27 6.41
N ASP A 125 9.10 1.06 7.45
CA ASP A 125 9.20 -0.23 8.14
C ASP A 125 8.30 -0.27 9.37
N MET A 126 7.44 -1.30 9.42
CA MET A 126 6.42 -1.48 10.45
C MET A 126 6.55 -2.84 11.12
N ARG A 127 6.50 -2.86 12.44
CA ARG A 127 6.65 -4.05 13.29
C ARG A 127 5.34 -4.35 14.02
N PHE A 128 4.47 -5.12 13.37
CA PHE A 128 3.24 -5.62 13.97
C PHE A 128 3.52 -6.89 14.78
N PRO A 129 2.61 -7.34 15.66
CA PRO A 129 2.90 -8.41 16.63
C PRO A 129 3.46 -9.72 16.04
N ARG A 130 3.03 -10.09 14.83
CA ARG A 130 3.42 -11.35 14.16
C ARG A 130 4.19 -11.15 12.86
N VAL A 131 4.35 -9.91 12.40
CA VAL A 131 4.95 -9.64 11.08
C VAL A 131 5.72 -8.32 11.09
N HIS A 132 6.90 -8.36 10.49
CA HIS A 132 7.70 -7.18 10.17
C HIS A 132 7.59 -6.95 8.67
N GLN A 133 7.02 -5.82 8.27
CA GLN A 133 6.72 -5.53 6.88
C GLN A 133 7.12 -4.10 6.53
N SER A 134 7.66 -3.93 5.33
CA SER A 134 7.87 -2.63 4.72
C SER A 134 6.75 -2.35 3.72
N GLY A 135 6.37 -1.08 3.58
CA GLY A 135 5.35 -0.68 2.62
C GLY A 135 5.53 0.75 2.11
N LEU A 136 5.08 0.95 0.88
CA LEU A 136 5.15 2.19 0.12
C LEU A 136 4.05 3.16 0.58
N VAL A 137 4.42 4.36 1.00
CA VAL A 137 3.48 5.41 1.41
C VAL A 137 2.86 6.06 0.18
N THR A 138 1.53 5.95 0.04
CA THR A 138 0.77 6.53 -1.09
C THR A 138 -0.13 7.69 -0.68
N TYR A 139 -0.31 7.92 0.62
CA TYR A 139 -1.10 9.03 1.14
C TYR A 139 -0.56 9.46 2.50
N ILE A 140 -0.51 10.78 2.74
CA ILE A 140 -0.16 11.39 4.03
C ILE A 140 -1.12 12.55 4.27
N SER A 141 -1.83 12.56 5.40
CA SER A 141 -2.65 13.70 5.81
C SER A 141 -2.89 13.70 7.32
N THR A 142 -3.24 14.85 7.88
CA THR A 142 -3.80 14.96 9.24
C THR A 142 -5.24 14.46 9.31
N ASP A 143 -5.96 14.48 8.19
CA ASP A 143 -7.33 14.02 8.08
C ASP A 143 -7.41 12.59 7.56
N LYS A 144 -8.41 11.83 8.05
CA LYS A 144 -8.66 10.48 7.55
C LYS A 144 -9.08 10.58 6.07
N PRO A 145 -8.49 9.78 5.16
CA PRO A 145 -8.85 9.84 3.75
C PRO A 145 -10.33 9.51 3.56
N LYS A 146 -11.01 10.34 2.77
CA LYS A 146 -12.37 10.06 2.29
C LYS A 146 -12.23 9.35 0.94
N ASN A 147 -12.48 8.05 0.91
CA ASN A 147 -12.49 7.32 -0.35
C ASN A 147 -13.76 7.68 -1.13
N LEU A 148 -13.60 8.29 -2.30
CA LEU A 148 -14.71 8.59 -3.21
C LEU A 148 -14.81 7.44 -4.20
N PHE A 149 -15.38 6.33 -3.72
CA PHE A 149 -15.58 5.17 -4.56
C PHE A 149 -16.67 5.44 -5.60
N GLN A 150 -16.39 5.07 -6.84
CA GLN A 150 -17.33 5.13 -7.95
C GLN A 150 -17.34 3.79 -8.69
N ASN A 151 -18.49 3.38 -9.19
CA ASN A 151 -18.61 2.20 -10.04
C ASN A 151 -18.48 2.61 -11.51
N LEU A 152 -17.68 1.85 -12.25
CA LEU A 152 -17.52 2.00 -13.68
C LEU A 152 -17.85 0.69 -14.37
N GLN A 153 -18.48 0.78 -15.52
CA GLN A 153 -18.49 -0.28 -16.52
C GLN A 153 -17.37 -0.02 -17.53
N ILE A 154 -16.47 -0.97 -17.70
CA ILE A 154 -15.37 -0.89 -18.67
C ILE A 154 -15.42 -2.07 -19.63
N VAL A 155 -14.92 -1.85 -20.86
CA VAL A 155 -14.65 -2.93 -21.80
C VAL A 155 -13.14 -3.04 -21.98
N ILE A 156 -12.59 -4.20 -21.63
CA ILE A 156 -11.17 -4.49 -21.77
C ILE A 156 -10.96 -5.55 -22.86
N LYS A 157 -9.86 -5.44 -23.60
CA LYS A 157 -9.57 -6.32 -24.73
C LYS A 157 -8.14 -6.84 -24.68
N LYS A 158 -7.95 -8.09 -25.08
CA LYS A 158 -6.63 -8.69 -25.30
C LYS A 158 -6.64 -9.53 -26.57
N ARG A 159 -5.57 -9.40 -27.35
CA ARG A 159 -5.37 -10.13 -28.60
C ARG A 159 -4.38 -11.26 -28.36
N GLY A 160 -4.63 -12.42 -28.95
CA GLY A 160 -3.71 -13.56 -28.88
C GLY A 160 -3.51 -14.16 -27.48
N GLU A 161 -4.55 -14.18 -26.65
CA GLU A 161 -4.51 -14.81 -25.32
C GLU A 161 -4.53 -16.36 -25.42
N LEU A 162 -4.06 -17.02 -24.37
CA LEU A 162 -4.11 -18.48 -24.25
C LEU A 162 -5.58 -18.99 -24.16
N PRO A 163 -5.94 -20.07 -24.88
CA PRO A 163 -7.28 -20.66 -24.80
C PRO A 163 -7.68 -21.05 -23.38
N GLU A 164 -6.74 -21.48 -22.54
CA GLU A 164 -7.01 -21.88 -21.16
C GLU A 164 -7.51 -20.71 -20.31
N ILE A 165 -6.99 -19.49 -20.55
CA ILE A 165 -7.47 -18.27 -19.90
C ILE A 165 -8.89 -17.97 -20.39
N ASP A 166 -9.16 -18.10 -21.69
CA ASP A 166 -10.52 -17.96 -22.22
C ASP A 166 -11.47 -18.95 -21.55
N ASP A 167 -11.17 -20.25 -21.57
CA ASP A 167 -12.05 -21.32 -21.07
C ASP A 167 -12.37 -21.17 -19.57
N HIS A 168 -11.44 -20.64 -18.77
CA HIS A 168 -11.64 -20.43 -17.34
C HIS A 168 -12.27 -19.08 -17.00
N THR A 169 -12.32 -18.12 -17.94
CA THR A 169 -13.00 -16.83 -17.74
C THR A 169 -14.51 -17.00 -17.88
N ARG A 170 -15.28 -16.69 -16.83
CA ARG A 170 -16.74 -16.81 -16.85
C ARG A 170 -17.43 -15.49 -16.50
N ILE A 171 -18.60 -15.28 -17.10
CA ILE A 171 -19.51 -14.22 -16.66
C ILE A 171 -19.96 -14.53 -15.23
N GLY A 172 -19.93 -13.53 -14.36
CA GLY A 172 -20.19 -13.67 -12.93
C GLY A 172 -18.95 -13.94 -12.07
N ASP A 173 -17.76 -14.09 -12.68
CA ASP A 173 -16.52 -14.13 -11.90
C ASP A 173 -16.32 -12.80 -11.16
N THR A 174 -16.05 -12.88 -9.85
CA THR A 174 -15.93 -11.71 -8.98
C THR A 174 -14.58 -11.68 -8.27
N LEU A 175 -14.02 -10.47 -8.18
CA LEU A 175 -12.92 -10.13 -7.31
C LEU A 175 -13.48 -9.44 -6.07
N LYS A 176 -13.23 -10.03 -4.90
CA LYS A 176 -13.67 -9.48 -3.62
C LYS A 176 -12.49 -9.04 -2.78
N ASN A 177 -12.68 -7.99 -1.99
CA ASN A 177 -11.73 -7.65 -0.93
C ASN A 177 -11.90 -8.57 0.29
N ASN A 178 -11.02 -8.44 1.27
CA ASN A 178 -11.10 -9.11 2.57
C ASN A 178 -12.35 -8.77 3.41
N LYS A 179 -13.13 -7.76 3.03
CA LYS A 179 -14.40 -7.39 3.67
C LYS A 179 -15.61 -8.06 2.98
N GLY A 180 -15.37 -8.82 1.91
CA GLY A 180 -16.41 -9.49 1.12
C GLY A 180 -17.10 -8.61 0.09
N GLU A 181 -16.65 -7.36 -0.09
CA GLU A 181 -17.20 -6.43 -1.07
C GLU A 181 -16.68 -6.76 -2.47
N THR A 182 -17.56 -6.73 -3.47
CA THR A 182 -17.17 -6.90 -4.87
C THR A 182 -16.45 -5.65 -5.37
N VAL A 183 -15.26 -5.86 -5.94
CA VAL A 183 -14.34 -4.84 -6.45
C VAL A 183 -14.30 -4.87 -7.96
N ALA A 184 -14.42 -6.06 -8.56
CA ALA A 184 -14.62 -6.25 -9.98
C ALA A 184 -15.54 -7.44 -10.24
N GLU A 185 -16.34 -7.37 -11.30
CA GLU A 185 -17.22 -8.44 -11.76
C GLU A 185 -17.21 -8.49 -13.29
N ILE A 186 -17.07 -9.68 -13.85
CA ILE A 186 -17.21 -9.89 -15.30
C ILE A 186 -18.70 -9.99 -15.63
N THR A 187 -19.22 -8.99 -16.35
CA THR A 187 -20.64 -8.92 -16.73
C THR A 187 -20.89 -9.31 -18.19
N GLY A 188 -19.84 -9.37 -19.01
CA GLY A 188 -19.92 -9.80 -20.39
C GLY A 188 -18.60 -10.36 -20.89
N LYS A 189 -18.68 -11.29 -21.84
CA LYS A 189 -17.53 -11.94 -22.46
C LYS A 189 -17.85 -12.29 -23.90
N THR A 190 -16.94 -11.95 -24.80
CA THR A 190 -16.92 -12.49 -26.17
C THR A 190 -15.48 -12.90 -26.51
N SER A 191 -15.34 -14.04 -27.18
CA SER A 191 -14.05 -14.52 -27.65
C SER A 191 -14.16 -15.13 -29.05
N LYS A 192 -13.06 -15.05 -29.82
CA LYS A 192 -12.91 -15.66 -31.13
C LYS A 192 -11.46 -16.11 -31.34
N ASP A 193 -11.21 -16.96 -32.33
CA ASP A 193 -9.84 -17.31 -32.73
C ASP A 193 -9.04 -16.04 -33.06
N ALA A 194 -7.77 -16.00 -32.66
CA ALA A 194 -6.97 -14.78 -32.77
C ALA A 194 -6.70 -14.43 -34.22
N GLU A 195 -6.85 -13.15 -34.56
CA GLU A 195 -6.67 -12.67 -35.92
C GLU A 195 -5.17 -12.46 -36.24
N ILE A 196 -4.65 -13.17 -37.24
CA ILE A 196 -3.30 -12.95 -37.78
C ILE A 196 -3.42 -12.13 -39.06
N ARG A 197 -2.80 -10.95 -39.06
CA ARG A 197 -2.67 -10.09 -40.24
C ARG A 197 -1.25 -10.23 -40.80
N THR A 198 -1.16 -10.72 -42.03
CA THR A 198 0.13 -10.83 -42.75
C THR A 198 0.05 -10.03 -44.03
N ASN A 199 1.10 -9.27 -44.33
CA ASN A 199 1.25 -8.61 -45.62
C ASN A 199 2.00 -9.55 -46.56
N THR A 200 1.46 -9.78 -47.75
CA THR A 200 2.14 -10.54 -48.80
C THR A 200 3.23 -9.70 -49.46
N ASP A 201 4.13 -10.35 -50.19
CA ASP A 201 5.16 -9.67 -50.99
C ASP A 201 4.56 -8.74 -52.07
N THR A 202 3.30 -8.97 -52.44
CA THR A 202 2.51 -8.11 -53.35
C THR A 202 1.85 -6.92 -52.66
N GLY A 203 2.03 -6.75 -51.34
CA GLY A 203 1.43 -5.68 -50.55
C GLY A 203 -0.03 -5.90 -50.14
N ALA A 204 -0.60 -7.08 -50.39
CA ALA A 204 -1.96 -7.41 -49.97
C ALA A 204 -1.97 -7.86 -48.50
N THR A 205 -2.96 -7.39 -47.73
CA THR A 205 -3.18 -7.89 -46.36
C THR A 205 -4.07 -9.13 -46.39
N VAL A 206 -3.56 -10.24 -45.90
CA VAL A 206 -4.31 -11.48 -45.71
C VAL A 206 -4.64 -11.63 -44.22
N ILE A 207 -5.92 -11.88 -43.92
CA ILE A 207 -6.41 -12.16 -42.58
C ILE A 207 -6.59 -13.67 -42.44
N THR A 208 -5.87 -14.27 -41.49
CA THR A 208 -6.02 -15.66 -41.09
C THR A 208 -6.34 -15.74 -39.61
N TYR A 209 -6.70 -16.92 -39.12
CA TYR A 209 -7.09 -17.12 -37.72
C TYR A 209 -6.20 -18.20 -37.07
N ASP A 210 -5.60 -17.88 -35.94
CA ASP A 210 -4.87 -18.81 -35.10
C ASP A 210 -5.85 -19.53 -34.16
N ARG A 211 -6.03 -20.84 -34.36
CA ARG A 211 -6.89 -21.66 -33.50
C ARG A 211 -6.28 -21.96 -32.13
N THR A 212 -4.97 -21.70 -31.96
CA THR A 212 -4.25 -21.93 -30.71
C THR A 212 -4.25 -20.70 -29.79
N ARG A 213 -4.87 -19.60 -30.22
CA ARG A 213 -4.94 -18.34 -29.50
C ARG A 213 -6.33 -17.72 -29.59
N LYS A 214 -6.70 -16.91 -28.60
CA LYS A 214 -8.01 -16.25 -28.53
C LYS A 214 -7.89 -14.74 -28.45
N ASP A 215 -8.70 -14.07 -29.24
CA ASP A 215 -8.99 -12.66 -29.07
C ASP A 215 -10.19 -12.52 -28.13
N MET A 216 -10.00 -11.83 -27.01
CA MET A 216 -10.98 -11.71 -25.94
C MET A 216 -11.40 -10.25 -25.71
N ASP A 217 -12.71 -10.03 -25.64
CA ASP A 217 -13.32 -8.78 -25.20
C ASP A 217 -14.17 -9.07 -23.95
N LEU A 218 -13.88 -8.37 -22.86
CA LEU A 218 -14.57 -8.54 -21.57
C LEU A 218 -15.22 -7.23 -21.15
N THR A 219 -16.46 -7.32 -20.68
CA THR A 219 -17.16 -6.21 -20.00
C THR A 219 -17.09 -6.45 -18.51
N LEU A 220 -16.60 -5.46 -17.76
CA LEU A 220 -16.46 -5.53 -16.32
C LEU A 220 -17.16 -4.36 -15.64
N ASN A 221 -17.82 -4.64 -14.53
CA ASN A 221 -18.17 -3.63 -13.55
C ASN A 221 -17.05 -3.59 -12.50
N ILE A 222 -16.40 -2.43 -12.33
CA ILE A 222 -15.31 -2.25 -11.37
C ILE A 222 -15.59 -1.09 -10.43
N ARG A 223 -15.14 -1.24 -9.18
CA ARG A 223 -15.13 -0.18 -8.18
C ARG A 223 -13.76 0.50 -8.18
N VAL A 224 -13.76 1.80 -8.43
CA VAL A 224 -12.56 2.63 -8.51
C VAL A 224 -12.60 3.76 -7.50
N ASN A 225 -11.44 4.31 -7.17
CA ASN A 225 -11.33 5.56 -6.44
C ASN A 225 -11.29 6.73 -7.45
N LYS A 226 -12.14 7.73 -7.26
CA LYS A 226 -12.11 8.97 -8.05
C LYS A 226 -11.11 9.94 -7.46
N THR A 227 -10.16 10.37 -8.29
CA THR A 227 -9.12 11.36 -7.96
C THR A 227 -9.25 12.58 -8.87
N ALA A 228 -8.47 13.64 -8.58
CA ALA A 228 -8.42 14.80 -9.47
C ALA A 228 -7.92 14.43 -10.89
N ASP A 229 -7.06 13.42 -11.00
CA ASP A 229 -6.45 12.98 -12.26
C ASP A 229 -7.24 11.86 -12.97
N GLY A 230 -8.43 11.52 -12.46
CA GLY A 230 -9.31 10.49 -13.02
C GLY A 230 -9.50 9.29 -12.08
N TYR A 231 -9.68 8.11 -12.67
CA TYR A 231 -10.06 6.88 -11.96
C TYR A 231 -8.87 5.98 -11.68
N VAL A 232 -8.78 5.47 -10.45
CA VAL A 232 -7.72 4.56 -10.01
C VAL A 232 -8.33 3.28 -9.44
N PHE A 233 -7.94 2.14 -10.00
CA PHE A 233 -8.29 0.80 -9.54
C PHE A 233 -7.20 0.27 -8.60
N GLN A 234 -7.60 -0.23 -7.43
CA GLN A 234 -6.72 -0.79 -6.40
C GLN A 234 -5.51 0.12 -6.05
N GLU A 235 -5.72 1.43 -5.96
CA GLU A 235 -4.70 2.47 -5.63
C GLU A 235 -3.51 2.62 -6.60
N MET A 236 -3.35 1.75 -7.61
CA MET A 236 -2.17 1.78 -8.50
C MET A 236 -2.48 1.85 -9.98
N GLN A 237 -3.60 1.28 -10.42
CA GLN A 237 -3.87 1.11 -11.84
C GLN A 237 -4.79 2.22 -12.32
N LYS A 238 -4.28 3.12 -13.16
CA LYS A 238 -5.11 4.14 -13.81
C LYS A 238 -6.12 3.45 -14.73
N VAL A 239 -7.37 3.88 -14.67
CA VAL A 239 -8.44 3.38 -15.52
C VAL A 239 -8.76 4.44 -16.56
N LYS A 240 -8.12 4.32 -17.73
CA LYS A 240 -8.32 5.21 -18.88
C LYS A 240 -8.30 4.41 -20.18
N ILE A 241 -9.06 4.85 -21.17
CA ILE A 241 -9.03 4.25 -22.52
C ILE A 241 -7.60 4.25 -23.05
N GLY A 242 -7.14 3.09 -23.49
CA GLY A 242 -5.77 2.86 -23.99
C GLY A 242 -4.82 2.25 -22.95
N ASP A 243 -5.09 2.42 -21.65
CA ASP A 243 -4.27 1.87 -20.57
C ASP A 243 -4.52 0.36 -20.40
N LYS A 244 -3.55 -0.32 -19.80
CA LYS A 244 -3.61 -1.75 -19.48
C LYS A 244 -4.04 -1.95 -18.03
N LEU A 245 -4.84 -2.99 -17.80
CA LEU A 245 -5.23 -3.44 -16.47
C LEU A 245 -4.83 -4.90 -16.25
N ASN A 246 -4.41 -5.16 -15.02
CA ASN A 246 -4.16 -6.47 -14.46
C ASN A 246 -5.23 -6.74 -13.40
N ILE A 247 -6.01 -7.80 -13.58
CA ILE A 247 -7.10 -8.15 -12.66
C ILE A 247 -7.00 -9.64 -12.34
N HIS A 248 -6.93 -9.94 -11.04
CA HIS A 248 -6.74 -11.29 -10.53
C HIS A 248 -8.03 -11.76 -9.87
N PHE A 249 -8.75 -12.66 -10.52
CA PHE A 249 -9.88 -13.38 -9.95
C PHE A 249 -9.40 -14.67 -9.28
N LYS A 250 -10.24 -15.27 -8.43
CA LYS A 250 -9.87 -16.45 -7.62
C LYS A 250 -9.28 -17.63 -8.41
N GLY A 251 -9.67 -17.81 -9.67
CA GLY A 251 -9.22 -18.90 -10.53
C GLY A 251 -8.43 -18.47 -11.77
N ILE A 252 -8.28 -17.17 -12.00
CA ILE A 252 -7.73 -16.67 -13.27
C ILE A 252 -7.11 -15.29 -13.10
N SER A 253 -5.97 -15.07 -13.77
CA SER A 253 -5.30 -13.78 -13.82
C SER A 253 -5.37 -13.20 -15.22
N LEU A 254 -6.01 -12.05 -15.35
CA LEU A 254 -6.11 -11.29 -16.59
C LEU A 254 -4.97 -10.28 -16.62
N TRP A 255 -3.98 -10.50 -17.48
CA TRP A 255 -2.80 -9.63 -17.60
C TRP A 255 -2.86 -8.75 -18.83
N ASP A 256 -2.47 -7.48 -18.69
CA ASP A 256 -2.23 -6.56 -19.81
C ASP A 256 -3.46 -6.34 -20.72
N PHE A 257 -4.67 -6.51 -20.18
CA PHE A 257 -5.90 -6.24 -20.91
C PHE A 257 -6.07 -4.74 -21.11
N ARG A 258 -6.25 -4.30 -22.35
CA ARG A 258 -6.35 -2.88 -22.68
C ARG A 258 -7.77 -2.38 -22.52
N VAL A 259 -7.97 -1.28 -21.80
CA VAL A 259 -9.26 -0.59 -21.70
C VAL A 259 -9.59 0.06 -23.06
N THR A 260 -10.79 -0.22 -23.56
CA THR A 260 -11.27 0.31 -24.85
C THR A 260 -12.54 1.12 -24.75
N GLN A 261 -13.35 0.89 -23.70
CA GLN A 261 -14.52 1.70 -23.38
C GLN A 261 -14.63 1.88 -21.87
N LEU A 262 -15.23 3.00 -21.45
CA LEU A 262 -15.44 3.36 -20.05
C LEU A 262 -16.75 4.13 -19.92
N LYS A 263 -17.58 3.75 -18.94
CA LYS A 263 -18.85 4.39 -18.62
C LYS A 263 -19.08 4.40 -17.11
N GLU A 264 -19.54 5.53 -16.56
CA GLU A 264 -19.99 5.64 -15.17
C GLU A 264 -21.38 4.99 -15.01
N ILE A 265 -21.58 4.24 -13.92
CA ILE A 265 -22.84 3.55 -13.61
C ILE A 265 -23.28 3.76 -12.15
#